data_AF-A0A8T5NZG7-F1
#
_entry.id   AF-A0A8T5NZG7-F1
#
_cell.length_a   1.000
_cell.length_b   1.000
_cell.length_c   1.000
_cell.angle_alpha   90.00
_cell.angle_beta   90.00
_cell.angle_gamma   90.00
#
_symmetry.space_group_name_H-M   'P 1'
#
loop_
_entity.id
_entity.type
_entity.pdbx_description
1 polymer ?
#
loop_
_entity_poly.entity_id
_entity_poly.type
_entity_poly.pdbx_seq_one_letter_code
_entity_poly.pdbx_strand_id
1 'polypeptide(L)'
;MKKFPKAMCTQHPDSASRYISTQEEMGECIECFVKYGCDEYMPDYEGKTTPYHQNLQIVAELLEKTDLIPAVDVHITPRVPSASHENRFRQLMVMMSIAEANALSSEHLETQAIEEFVHPMTSGSEE
;
A
#
# COMPACT_ATOMS: atom_id res chain seq x y z
N MET A 1 11.58 12.07 15.34
CA MET A 1 11.04 10.85 15.98
C MET A 1 9.99 10.31 15.03
N LYS A 2 10.16 9.09 14.51
CA LYS A 2 9.21 8.49 13.56
C LYS A 2 7.86 8.41 14.24
N LYS A 3 6.83 9.09 13.70
CA LYS A 3 5.49 9.03 14.26
C LYS A 3 4.91 7.69 13.84
N PHE A 4 4.40 6.91 14.80
CA PHE A 4 3.62 5.73 14.44
C PHE A 4 2.29 6.19 13.84
N PRO A 5 1.85 5.61 12.72
CA PRO A 5 0.56 5.93 12.12
C PRO A 5 -0.57 5.60 13.11
N LYS A 6 -1.59 6.46 13.15
CA LYS A 6 -2.75 6.29 14.04
C LYS A 6 -4.01 5.94 13.25
N ALA A 7 -4.12 6.44 12.03
CA ALA A 7 -5.27 6.23 11.15
C ALA A 7 -4.83 5.58 9.84
N MET A 8 -5.18 4.31 9.68
CA MET A 8 -5.00 3.54 8.43
C MET A 8 -6.31 3.49 7.65
N CYS A 9 -6.29 3.93 6.39
CA CYS A 9 -7.35 3.71 5.42
C CYS A 9 -7.10 2.39 4.67
N THR A 10 -8.17 1.67 4.33
CA THR A 10 -8.08 0.32 3.76
C THR A 10 -9.04 0.16 2.59
N GLN A 11 -8.76 -0.78 1.69
CA GLN A 11 -9.62 -1.11 0.55
C GLN A 11 -10.72 -2.15 0.88
N HIS A 12 -11.19 -2.22 2.13
CA HIS A 12 -12.26 -3.14 2.50
C HIS A 12 -13.54 -2.84 1.68
N PRO A 13 -14.25 -3.87 1.16
CA PRO A 13 -15.47 -3.69 0.37
C PRO A 13 -16.72 -3.62 1.26
N ASP A 14 -16.70 -2.80 2.31
CA ASP A 14 -17.79 -2.66 3.29
C ASP A 14 -18.75 -1.47 3.01
N SER A 15 -18.42 -0.63 2.02
CA SER A 15 -19.31 0.44 1.55
C SER A 15 -20.57 -0.12 0.89
N ALA A 16 -21.74 0.22 1.45
CA ALA A 16 -23.04 -0.23 0.94
C ALA A 16 -23.53 0.53 -0.31
N SER A 17 -22.91 1.68 -0.63
CA SER A 17 -23.50 2.66 -1.56
C SER A 17 -22.60 3.03 -2.74
N ARG A 18 -21.30 2.75 -2.66
CA ARG A 18 -20.34 3.12 -3.70
C ARG A 18 -19.37 1.98 -3.95
N TYR A 19 -19.28 1.59 -5.22
CA TYR A 19 -18.20 0.74 -5.73
C TYR A 19 -17.00 1.62 -6.08
N ILE A 20 -15.80 1.19 -5.67
CA ILE A 20 -14.51 1.81 -6.04
C ILE A 20 -13.76 0.83 -6.92
N SER A 21 -13.59 1.18 -8.19
CA SER A 21 -12.80 0.36 -9.12
C SER A 21 -11.31 0.48 -8.84
N THR A 22 -10.49 -0.46 -9.33
CA THR A 22 -9.03 -0.41 -9.15
C THR A 22 -8.37 0.83 -9.77
N GLN A 23 -9.02 1.45 -10.76
CA GLN A 23 -8.57 2.69 -11.37
C GLN A 23 -8.87 3.92 -10.48
N GLU A 24 -9.96 3.88 -9.72
CA GLU A 24 -10.33 4.97 -8.79
C GLU A 24 -9.47 4.96 -7.51
N GLU A 25 -8.91 3.81 -7.14
CA GLU A 25 -8.10 3.65 -5.92
C GLU A 25 -6.89 4.58 -5.84
N MET A 26 -6.33 5.00 -6.98
CA MET A 26 -5.19 5.95 -6.95
C MET A 26 -5.65 7.32 -6.44
N GLY A 27 -6.79 7.79 -6.94
CA GLY A 27 -7.40 9.03 -6.48
C GLY A 27 -7.86 8.94 -5.02
N GLU A 28 -8.44 7.79 -4.64
CA GLU A 28 -8.83 7.51 -3.26
C GLU A 28 -7.63 7.56 -2.30
N CYS A 29 -6.51 6.96 -2.68
CA CYS A 29 -5.28 6.96 -1.88
C CYS A 29 -4.78 8.39 -1.62
N ILE A 30 -4.75 9.25 -2.65
CA ILE A 30 -4.36 10.66 -2.48
C ILE A 30 -5.39 11.43 -1.64
N GLU A 31 -6.69 11.21 -1.84
CA GLU A 31 -7.73 11.82 -1.00
C GLU A 31 -7.62 11.39 0.47
N CYS A 32 -7.31 10.11 0.73
CA CYS A 32 -7.06 9.55 2.06
C CYS A 32 -6.05 10.41 2.84
N PHE A 33 -4.91 10.73 2.22
CA PHE A 33 -3.88 11.53 2.87
C PHE A 33 -4.22 13.03 2.90
N VAL A 34 -4.56 13.62 1.76
CA VAL A 34 -4.66 15.07 1.61
C VAL A 34 -5.97 15.64 2.19
N LYS A 35 -7.07 14.91 2.03
CA LYS A 35 -8.41 15.39 2.40
C LYS A 35 -8.85 14.86 3.77
N TYR A 36 -8.61 13.59 4.05
CA TYR A 36 -9.05 12.96 5.30
C TYR A 36 -7.98 12.93 6.38
N GLY A 37 -6.72 13.22 6.04
CA GLY A 37 -5.62 13.32 7.00
C GLY A 37 -5.28 11.97 7.65
N CYS A 38 -5.50 10.87 6.93
CA CYS A 38 -5.03 9.57 7.38
C CYS A 38 -3.49 9.52 7.35
N ASP A 39 -2.90 8.71 8.22
CA ASP A 39 -1.46 8.56 8.31
C ASP A 39 -0.96 7.40 7.42
N GLU A 40 -1.85 6.47 7.06
CA GLU A 40 -1.48 5.22 6.41
C GLU A 40 -2.55 4.73 5.42
N TYR A 41 -2.11 4.09 4.34
CA TYR A 41 -2.98 3.45 3.35
C TYR A 41 -2.55 1.99 3.15
N MET A 42 -3.52 1.08 3.14
CA MET A 42 -3.31 -0.36 2.94
C MET A 42 -3.91 -0.82 1.60
N PRO A 43 -3.10 -0.90 0.53
CA PRO A 43 -3.45 -1.62 -0.69
C PRO A 43 -3.70 -3.10 -0.39
N ASP A 44 -4.82 -3.65 -0.84
CA ASP A 44 -5.17 -5.06 -0.64
C ASP A 44 -4.82 -5.89 -1.86
N TYR A 45 -3.83 -6.78 -1.74
CA TYR A 45 -3.48 -7.75 -2.76
C TYR A 45 -3.96 -9.18 -2.45
N GLU A 46 -4.55 -9.41 -1.27
CA GLU A 46 -5.09 -10.71 -0.88
C GLU A 46 -6.48 -10.88 -1.51
N GLY A 47 -7.45 -10.09 -1.05
CA GLY A 47 -8.86 -10.23 -1.38
C GLY A 47 -9.28 -9.61 -2.71
N LYS A 48 -8.38 -8.89 -3.38
CA LYS A 48 -8.67 -8.10 -4.59
C LYS A 48 -7.77 -8.46 -5.78
N THR A 49 -8.27 -8.21 -6.99
CA THR A 49 -7.50 -8.33 -8.24
C THR A 49 -6.65 -7.08 -8.49
N THR A 50 -5.88 -6.69 -7.47
CA THR A 50 -5.07 -5.49 -7.49
C THR A 50 -3.93 -5.64 -8.49
N PRO A 51 -3.74 -4.68 -9.41
CA PRO A 51 -2.69 -4.77 -10.42
C PRO A 51 -1.31 -4.65 -9.78
N TYR A 52 -0.33 -5.33 -10.36
CA TYR A 52 1.08 -5.27 -9.94
C TYR A 52 1.55 -3.83 -9.71
N HIS A 53 1.23 -2.93 -10.63
CA HIS A 53 1.70 -1.55 -10.63
C HIS A 53 1.08 -0.66 -9.54
N GLN A 54 0.08 -1.11 -8.76
CA GLN A 54 -0.61 -0.23 -7.82
C GLN A 54 0.33 0.39 -6.77
N ASN A 55 1.25 -0.37 -6.15
CA ASN A 55 2.23 0.22 -5.23
C ASN A 55 3.12 1.27 -5.91
N LEU A 56 3.61 0.99 -7.11
CA LEU A 56 4.42 1.93 -7.89
C LEU A 56 3.63 3.20 -8.21
N GLN A 57 2.37 3.05 -8.63
CA GLN A 57 1.47 4.16 -8.94
C GLN A 57 1.20 5.03 -7.71
N ILE A 58 0.93 4.42 -6.55
CA ILE A 58 0.73 5.16 -5.29
C ILE A 58 1.97 5.99 -4.95
N VAL A 59 3.17 5.38 -5.02
CA VAL A 59 4.41 6.08 -4.72
C VAL A 59 4.67 7.20 -5.73
N ALA A 60 4.53 6.94 -7.03
CA ALA A 60 4.70 7.96 -8.07
C ALA A 60 3.73 9.14 -7.87
N GLU A 61 2.46 8.85 -7.60
CA GLU A 61 1.42 9.85 -7.36
C GLU A 61 1.71 10.71 -6.11
N LEU A 62 2.20 10.11 -5.03
CA LEU A 62 2.65 10.86 -3.84
C LEU A 62 3.80 11.80 -4.16
N LEU A 63 4.82 11.30 -4.88
CA LEU A 63 6.00 12.08 -5.28
C LEU A 63 5.66 13.21 -6.26
N GLU A 64 4.70 12.99 -7.16
CA GLU A 64 4.34 13.95 -8.21
C GLU A 64 3.29 14.99 -7.77
N LYS A 65 2.36 14.60 -6.89
CA LYS A 65 1.17 15.43 -6.59
C LYS A 65 1.14 15.99 -5.17
N THR A 66 2.04 15.58 -4.29
CA THR A 66 2.04 16.01 -2.89
C THR A 66 3.43 16.36 -2.39
N ASP A 67 3.50 17.10 -1.28
CA ASP A 67 4.73 17.34 -0.54
C ASP A 67 4.95 16.28 0.57
N LEU A 68 4.18 15.19 0.56
CA LEU A 68 4.21 14.15 1.59
C LEU A 68 5.32 13.15 1.27
N ILE A 69 6.22 12.92 2.22
CA ILE A 69 7.32 11.97 2.10
C ILE A 69 6.84 10.59 2.57
N PRO A 70 6.80 9.56 1.68
CA PRO A 70 6.49 8.20 2.09
C PRO A 70 7.46 7.69 3.17
N ALA A 71 6.97 6.86 4.09
CA ALA A 71 7.67 6.36 5.28
C ALA A 71 8.09 7.41 6.34
N VAL A 72 7.80 8.70 6.10
CA VAL A 72 8.09 9.80 7.04
C VAL A 72 6.82 10.54 7.45
N ASP A 73 6.08 11.05 6.47
CA ASP A 73 4.83 11.79 6.68
C ASP A 73 3.61 10.89 6.57
N VAL A 74 3.66 9.92 5.63
CA VAL A 74 2.59 8.94 5.39
C VAL A 74 3.17 7.55 5.15
N HIS A 75 2.38 6.53 5.45
CA HIS A 75 2.78 5.14 5.36
C HIS A 75 1.96 4.39 4.31
N ILE A 76 2.62 3.50 3.58
CA ILE A 76 1.99 2.59 2.62
C ILE A 76 2.34 1.19 3.09
N THR A 77 1.33 0.41 3.45
CA THR A 77 1.55 -0.91 4.07
C THR A 77 0.69 -1.93 3.35
N PRO A 78 1.18 -2.54 2.25
CA PRO A 78 0.39 -3.47 1.46
C PRO A 78 0.00 -4.70 2.26
N ARG A 79 -1.26 -5.15 2.12
CA ARG A 79 -1.68 -6.49 2.55
C ARG A 79 -1.34 -7.50 1.47
N VAL A 80 -0.36 -8.37 1.74
CA VAL A 80 0.12 -9.38 0.79
C VAL A 80 -0.74 -10.65 0.88
N PRO A 81 -0.91 -11.42 -0.21
CA PRO A 81 -1.55 -12.72 -0.14
C PRO A 81 -0.73 -13.70 0.69
N SER A 82 -1.39 -14.56 1.48
CA SER A 82 -0.70 -15.61 2.22
C SER A 82 -0.29 -16.75 1.29
N ALA A 83 1.02 -17.05 1.21
CA ALA A 83 1.53 -18.16 0.39
C ALA A 83 1.01 -19.54 0.82
N SER A 84 0.59 -19.69 2.07
CA SER A 84 0.05 -20.93 2.63
C SER A 84 -1.42 -21.15 2.25
N HIS A 85 -2.17 -20.07 2.09
CA HIS A 85 -3.60 -20.10 1.77
C HIS A 85 -3.92 -19.79 0.30
N GLU A 86 -2.98 -19.18 -0.41
CA GLU A 86 -3.09 -18.79 -1.82
C GLU A 86 -1.92 -19.32 -2.66
N ASN A 87 -1.58 -18.61 -3.74
CA ASN A 87 -0.47 -18.93 -4.62
C ASN A 87 0.78 -18.15 -4.21
N ARG A 88 1.88 -18.88 -3.94
CA ARG A 88 3.22 -18.30 -3.68
C ARG A 88 3.65 -17.28 -4.73
N PHE A 89 3.31 -17.50 -6.00
CA PHE A 89 3.64 -16.58 -7.08
C PHE A 89 2.94 -15.22 -6.93
N ARG A 90 1.70 -15.18 -6.40
CA ARG A 90 1.02 -13.91 -6.10
C ARG A 90 1.76 -13.16 -4.99
N GLN A 91 2.21 -13.84 -3.95
CA GLN A 91 2.98 -13.19 -2.87
C GLN A 91 4.30 -12.61 -3.39
N LEU A 92 5.05 -13.39 -4.19
CA LEU A 92 6.27 -12.91 -4.84
C LEU A 92 5.99 -11.71 -5.76
N MET A 93 4.88 -11.71 -6.48
CA MET A 93 4.46 -10.60 -7.34
C MET A 93 4.29 -9.30 -6.54
N VAL A 94 3.64 -9.36 -5.37
CA VAL A 94 3.51 -8.16 -4.52
C VAL A 94 4.85 -7.72 -3.95
N MET A 95 5.70 -8.66 -3.51
CA MET A 95 7.05 -8.34 -3.03
C MET A 95 7.90 -7.65 -4.11
N MET A 96 7.82 -8.10 -5.36
CA MET A 96 8.50 -7.45 -6.48
C MET A 96 7.94 -6.06 -6.78
N SER A 97 6.63 -5.87 -6.63
CA SER A 97 5.97 -4.56 -6.78
C SER A 97 6.45 -3.57 -5.72
N ILE A 98 6.58 -4.03 -4.47
CA ILE A 98 7.13 -3.23 -3.36
C ILE A 98 8.59 -2.85 -3.64
N ALA A 99 9.40 -3.80 -4.11
CA ALA A 99 10.80 -3.55 -4.43
C ALA A 99 10.96 -2.51 -5.54
N GLU A 100 10.13 -2.57 -6.58
CA GLU A 100 10.12 -1.59 -7.67
C GLU A 100 9.69 -0.19 -7.19
N ALA A 101 8.63 -0.11 -6.38
CA ALA A 101 8.18 1.15 -5.78
C ALA A 101 9.25 1.78 -4.87
N ASN A 102 9.98 0.96 -4.12
CA ASN A 102 11.10 1.42 -3.30
C ASN A 102 12.31 1.86 -4.12
N ALA A 103 12.58 1.22 -5.26
CA ALA A 103 13.62 1.68 -6.18
C ALA A 103 13.28 3.07 -6.71
N LEU A 104 12.03 3.29 -7.16
CA LEU A 104 11.55 4.61 -7.60
C LEU A 104 11.72 5.66 -6.48
N SER A 105 11.25 5.36 -5.27
CA SER A 105 11.38 6.28 -4.13
C SER A 105 12.85 6.60 -3.81
N SER A 106 13.73 5.59 -3.84
CA SER A 106 15.14 5.78 -3.56
C SER A 106 15.85 6.64 -4.60
N GLU A 107 15.43 6.60 -5.86
CA GLU A 107 15.98 7.47 -6.92
C GLU A 107 15.57 8.94 -6.74
N HIS A 108 14.42 9.21 -6.11
CA HIS A 108 13.87 10.56 -5.94
C HIS A 108 14.23 11.19 -4.60
N LEU A 109 14.21 10.41 -3.51
CA LEU A 109 14.29 10.90 -2.14
C LEU A 109 15.42 10.26 -1.31
N GLU A 110 16.18 9.32 -1.89
CA GLU A 110 17.18 8.50 -1.18
C GLU A 110 16.59 7.69 0.00
N THR A 111 15.27 7.47 0.00
CA THR A 111 14.53 6.72 1.01
C THR A 111 13.61 5.67 0.38
N GLN A 112 13.32 4.60 1.13
CA GLN A 112 12.31 3.61 0.74
C GLN A 112 10.91 4.13 1.10
N ALA A 113 9.93 3.87 0.24
CA ALA A 113 8.56 4.32 0.46
C ALA A 113 7.71 3.33 1.27
N ILE A 114 7.99 2.04 1.14
CA ILE A 114 7.28 0.94 1.78
C ILE A 114 8.28 0.16 2.63
N GLU A 115 8.11 0.19 3.95
CA GLU A 115 8.99 -0.49 4.90
C GLU A 115 8.34 -1.75 5.52
N GLU A 116 7.02 -1.83 5.46
CA GLU A 116 6.23 -2.85 6.14
C GLU A 116 5.15 -3.41 5.19
N PHE A 117 4.73 -4.65 5.44
CA PHE A 117 3.58 -5.26 4.78
C PHE A 117 2.81 -6.11 5.79
N VAL A 118 1.53 -6.34 5.54
CA VAL A 118 0.67 -7.19 6.37
C VAL A 118 0.55 -8.57 5.74
N HIS A 119 1.00 -9.61 6.44
CA HIS A 119 0.71 -11.00 6.09
C HIS A 119 -0.58 -11.46 6.81
N PRO A 120 -1.65 -11.83 6.08
CA PRO A 120 -2.91 -12.25 6.67
C PRO A 120 -2.87 -13.72 7.08
N MET A 121 -3.80 -14.12 7.96
CA MET A 121 -3.99 -15.51 8.40
C MET A 121 -2.77 -16.17 9.05
N THR A 122 -1.78 -15.38 9.50
CA THR A 122 -0.61 -15.88 10.23
C THR A 122 -1.04 -16.67 11.45
N SER A 123 -0.70 -17.97 11.48
CA SER A 123 -1.10 -18.89 12.55
C SER A 123 0.02 -19.17 13.56
N GLY A 124 1.26 -18.82 13.22
CA GLY A 124 2.43 -18.94 14.08
C GLY A 124 3.57 -18.02 13.64
N SER A 125 4.60 -17.87 14.48
CA SER A 125 5.74 -16.97 14.24
C SER A 125 6.76 -17.49 13.23
N GLU A 126 6.62 -18.74 12.80
CA GLU A 126 7.49 -19.37 11.78
C GLU A 126 7.05 -18.99 10.35
N GLU A 127 5.85 -18.41 10.21
CA GLU A 127 5.30 -17.84 8.97
C GLU A 127 5.67 -16.36 8.84
#